data_AF-A0A7V2TVS5-F1
#
_entry.id   AF-A0A7V2TVS5-F1
#
_cell.length_a   1.000
_cell.length_b   1.000
_cell.length_c   1.000
_cell.angle_alpha   90.00
_cell.angle_beta   90.00
_cell.angle_gamma   90.00
#
_symmetry.space_group_name_H-M   'P 1'
#
loop_
_entity.id
_entity.type
_entity.pdbx_description
1 polymer ?
#
loop_
_entity_poly.entity_id
_entity_poly.type
_entity_poly.pdbx_seq_one_letter_code
_entity_poly.pdbx_strand_id
1 'polypeptide(L)'
;MPEKEKTRSHKAKKVIERMGKKLNRQLVGSLVACVHCGMCTKSCHYVLANPDDPSYAPAYKADQIRKIFKRHFDWTGRVFPWWVKAGDVRSEEDLEKLKEIVFGKCSNCRRCSINCPMGVDFATLNRVARGLLTSVGVMPEGVAVVSKDQWEIGNQMGVLKPDYLETLEWLSDELENEFQDPAARIPLDKKDADVVYAINPREIKYDPRTISDAARIFYLAGENWTMGSEGWDMTNFGLFSGDDELAARVV
;
A
#
# COMPACT_ATOMS: atom_id res chain seq x y z
N MET A 1 -8.74 23.33 37.84
CA MET A 1 -9.96 23.01 37.07
C MET A 1 -9.62 21.86 36.12
N PRO A 2 -10.11 20.63 36.34
CA PRO A 2 -9.77 19.52 35.46
C PRO A 2 -10.55 19.71 34.15
N GLU A 3 -9.84 19.92 33.04
CA GLU A 3 -10.43 19.79 31.72
C GLU A 3 -11.07 18.41 31.63
N LYS A 4 -12.39 18.38 31.42
CA LYS A 4 -13.14 17.16 31.13
C LYS A 4 -12.38 16.40 30.05
N GLU A 5 -11.85 15.25 30.44
CA GLU A 5 -11.18 14.30 29.56
C GLU A 5 -12.18 13.90 28.47
N LYS A 6 -12.13 14.58 27.31
CA LYS A 6 -12.99 14.25 26.15
C LYS A 6 -12.81 12.76 25.88
N THR A 7 -13.87 11.99 26.06
CA THR A 7 -13.87 10.53 25.94
C THR A 7 -13.30 10.15 24.56
N ARG A 8 -12.22 9.36 24.52
CA ARG A 8 -11.59 8.92 23.27
C ARG A 8 -12.60 8.19 22.39
N SER A 9 -12.62 8.50 21.09
CA SER A 9 -13.49 7.82 20.12
C SER A 9 -13.21 6.32 20.06
N HIS A 10 -14.21 5.54 19.66
CA HIS A 10 -14.08 4.07 19.55
C HIS A 10 -12.95 3.68 18.58
N LYS A 11 -12.92 4.32 17.40
CA LYS A 11 -11.87 4.11 16.39
C LYS A 11 -10.48 4.42 16.94
N ALA A 12 -10.30 5.54 17.65
CA ALA A 12 -9.01 5.92 18.22
C ALA A 12 -8.55 4.92 19.31
N LYS A 13 -9.45 4.39 20.13
CA LYS A 13 -9.13 3.30 21.08
C LYS A 13 -8.63 2.05 20.34
N LYS A 14 -9.31 1.65 19.26
CA LYS A 14 -8.96 0.48 18.46
C LYS A 14 -7.62 0.62 17.73
N VAL A 15 -7.31 1.82 17.21
CA VAL A 15 -5.99 2.14 16.63
C VAL A 15 -4.86 1.88 17.63
N ILE A 16 -5.02 2.35 18.87
CA ILE A 16 -3.99 2.18 19.91
C ILE A 16 -3.86 0.72 20.34
N GLU A 17 -4.98 0.01 20.51
CA GLU A 17 -4.99 -1.44 20.79
C GLU A 17 -4.24 -2.23 19.70
N ARG A 18 -4.55 -1.97 18.41
CA ARG A 18 -3.91 -2.64 17.28
C ARG A 18 -2.44 -2.24 17.12
N MET A 19 -2.07 -1.00 17.46
CA MET A 19 -0.67 -0.58 17.45
C MET A 19 0.17 -1.48 18.34
N GLY A 20 -0.30 -1.77 19.56
CA GLY A 20 0.39 -2.67 20.48
C GLY A 20 0.63 -4.07 19.90
N LYS A 21 -0.35 -4.61 19.16
CA LYS A 21 -0.25 -5.91 18.48
C LYS A 21 0.73 -5.90 17.29
N LYS A 22 0.95 -4.75 16.66
CA LYS A 22 1.89 -4.61 15.53
C LYS A 22 3.32 -4.24 15.95
N LEU A 23 3.58 -3.95 17.23
CA LEU A 23 4.93 -3.65 17.70
C LEU A 23 5.82 -4.89 17.62
N ASN A 24 6.94 -4.76 16.90
CA ASN A 24 8.00 -5.75 16.83
C ASN A 24 9.37 -5.06 16.92
N ARG A 25 10.46 -5.84 17.00
CA ARG A 25 11.83 -5.33 17.13
C ARG A 25 12.19 -4.28 16.07
N GLN A 26 11.86 -4.53 14.80
CA GLN A 26 12.17 -3.63 13.68
C GLN A 26 11.40 -2.32 13.79
N LEU A 27 10.10 -2.39 14.12
CA LEU A 27 9.25 -1.23 14.24
C LEU A 27 9.67 -0.36 15.43
N VAL A 28 9.90 -0.97 16.60
CA VAL A 28 10.36 -0.27 17.79
C VAL A 28 11.73 0.37 17.55
N GLY A 29 12.67 -0.35 16.93
CA GLY A 29 13.97 0.20 16.54
C GLY A 29 13.82 1.46 15.66
N SER A 30 12.94 1.42 14.66
CA SER A 30 12.67 2.57 13.78
C SER A 30 11.97 3.74 14.50
N LEU A 31 11.15 3.45 15.52
CA LEU A 31 10.47 4.46 16.33
C LEU A 31 11.45 5.22 17.24
N VAL A 32 12.50 4.56 17.74
CA VAL A 32 13.42 5.14 18.73
C VAL A 32 14.76 5.63 18.14
N ALA A 33 15.21 5.10 17.00
CA ALA A 33 16.54 5.38 16.44
C ALA A 33 16.68 6.77 15.77
N CYS A 34 15.59 7.48 15.51
CA CYS A 34 15.65 8.76 14.79
C CYS A 34 16.30 9.86 15.64
N VAL A 35 17.39 10.45 15.11
CA VAL A 35 18.10 11.60 15.70
C VAL A 35 17.77 12.94 15.02
N HIS A 36 16.75 12.96 14.16
CA HIS A 36 16.27 14.16 13.46
C HIS A 36 17.34 14.87 12.60
N CYS A 37 18.28 14.14 12.00
CA CYS A 37 19.36 14.70 11.16
C CYS A 37 18.91 15.29 9.80
N GLY A 38 17.67 15.04 9.36
CA GLY A 38 17.12 15.65 8.15
C GLY A 38 17.54 15.03 6.79
N MET A 39 18.37 14.00 6.75
CA MET A 39 18.76 13.35 5.46
C MET A 39 17.56 12.75 4.70
N CYS A 40 16.59 12.22 5.43
CA CYS A 40 15.34 11.72 4.85
C CYS A 40 14.55 12.82 4.12
N THR A 41 14.58 14.05 4.63
CA THR A 41 13.90 15.22 4.06
C THR A 41 14.51 15.59 2.71
N LYS A 42 15.84 15.68 2.62
CA LYS A 42 16.56 15.96 1.36
C LYS A 42 16.31 14.90 0.27
N SER A 43 16.04 13.66 0.68
CA SER A 43 15.80 12.53 -0.24
C SER A 43 14.36 12.42 -0.74
N CYS A 44 13.41 13.12 -0.11
CA CYS A 44 11.99 12.94 -0.35
C CYS A 44 11.50 13.85 -1.48
N HIS A 45 11.06 13.27 -2.60
CA HIS A 45 10.54 14.04 -3.73
C HIS A 45 9.28 14.86 -3.38
N TYR A 46 8.45 14.39 -2.44
CA TYR A 46 7.30 15.18 -1.95
C TYR A 46 7.73 16.46 -1.24
N VAL A 47 8.83 16.43 -0.48
CA VAL A 47 9.39 17.64 0.14
C VAL A 47 9.94 18.58 -0.94
N LEU A 48 10.69 18.04 -1.91
CA LEU A 48 11.26 18.85 -2.98
C LEU A 48 10.17 19.54 -3.82
N ALA A 49 9.02 18.88 -4.01
CA ALA A 49 7.87 19.45 -4.71
C ALA A 49 7.06 20.42 -3.84
N ASN A 50 7.20 20.38 -2.51
CA ASN A 50 6.43 21.20 -1.57
C ASN A 50 7.34 21.74 -0.45
N PRO A 51 8.32 22.61 -0.79
CA PRO A 51 9.36 23.02 0.15
C PRO A 51 8.83 23.82 1.36
N ASP A 52 7.69 24.49 1.21
CA ASP A 52 7.13 25.37 2.24
C ASP A 52 6.26 24.64 3.28
N ASP A 53 5.91 23.37 3.04
CA ASP A 53 5.11 22.58 3.97
C ASP A 53 5.98 21.52 4.70
N PRO A 54 6.36 21.76 5.97
CA PRO A 54 7.21 20.84 6.73
C PRO A 54 6.55 19.49 7.01
N SER A 55 5.22 19.37 6.86
CA SER A 55 4.52 18.11 7.11
C SER A 55 4.79 17.04 6.05
N TYR A 56 5.35 17.41 4.89
CA TYR A 56 5.88 16.46 3.91
C TYR A 56 7.19 15.80 4.35
N ALA A 57 7.88 16.29 5.38
CA ALA A 57 9.12 15.70 5.86
C ALA A 57 8.88 14.26 6.38
N PRO A 58 9.67 13.25 5.97
CA PRO A 58 9.50 11.88 6.48
C PRO A 58 9.63 11.77 8.00
N ALA A 59 10.52 12.57 8.61
CA ALA A 59 10.65 12.67 10.06
C ALA A 59 9.34 13.12 10.72
N TYR A 60 8.67 14.15 10.17
CA TYR A 60 7.39 14.66 10.67
C TYR A 60 6.29 13.60 10.62
N LYS A 61 6.16 12.88 9.48
CA LYS A 61 5.17 11.82 9.31
C LYS A 61 5.38 10.70 10.33
N ALA A 62 6.63 10.27 10.49
CA ALA A 62 6.98 9.26 11.48
C ALA A 62 6.76 9.75 12.91
N ASP A 63 6.97 11.03 13.20
CA ASP A 63 6.71 11.62 14.51
C ASP A 63 5.22 11.59 14.89
N GLN A 64 4.30 11.60 13.92
CA GLN A 64 2.88 11.40 14.20
C GLN A 64 2.59 10.01 14.80
N ILE A 65 3.42 9.02 14.49
CA ILE A 65 3.33 7.66 15.05
C ILE A 65 4.18 7.56 16.31
N ARG A 66 5.38 8.13 16.33
CA ARG A 66 6.25 8.14 17.51
C ARG A 66 5.60 8.81 18.70
N LYS A 67 4.83 9.89 18.51
CA LYS A 67 4.14 10.56 19.63
C LYS A 67 3.14 9.62 20.31
N ILE A 68 2.39 8.83 19.54
CA ILE A 68 1.43 7.82 20.01
C ILE A 68 2.17 6.67 20.69
N PHE A 69 3.25 6.18 20.06
CA PHE A 69 4.12 5.16 20.64
C PHE A 69 4.65 5.58 22.01
N LYS A 70 5.23 6.78 22.10
CA LYS A 70 5.79 7.33 23.33
C LYS A 70 4.72 7.44 24.43
N ARG A 71 3.52 7.89 24.08
CA ARG A 71 2.43 8.04 25.05
C ARG A 71 1.95 6.71 25.63
N HIS A 72 1.90 5.66 24.83
CA HIS A 72 1.22 4.42 25.19
C HIS A 72 2.13 3.23 25.46
N PHE A 73 3.35 3.20 24.96
CA PHE A 73 4.22 2.00 24.99
C PHE A 73 5.63 2.28 25.50
N ASP A 74 6.05 3.55 25.58
CA ASP A 74 7.31 3.92 26.18
C ASP A 74 7.13 4.38 27.64
N TRP A 75 8.00 3.93 28.52
CA TRP A 75 7.93 4.30 29.93
C TRP A 75 8.18 5.81 30.14
N THR A 76 9.21 6.38 29.48
CA THR A 76 9.52 7.81 29.65
C THR A 76 8.39 8.71 29.14
N GLY A 77 7.72 8.33 28.07
CA GLY A 77 6.58 9.07 27.53
C GLY A 77 5.28 8.92 28.32
N ARG A 78 5.13 7.87 29.13
CA ARG A 78 4.03 7.76 30.11
C ARG A 78 4.24 8.67 31.32
N VAL A 79 5.47 8.74 31.83
CA VAL A 79 5.81 9.50 33.07
C VAL A 79 6.06 10.98 32.78
N PHE A 80 6.82 11.30 31.73
CA PHE A 80 7.23 12.66 31.37
C PHE A 80 6.82 13.03 29.94
N PRO A 81 5.50 13.03 29.61
CA PRO A 81 5.03 13.19 28.24
C PRO A 81 5.45 14.52 27.58
N TRP A 82 5.55 15.61 28.34
CA TRP A 82 5.94 16.92 27.81
C TRP A 82 7.41 16.95 27.36
N TRP A 83 8.29 16.24 28.07
CA TRP A 83 9.73 16.23 27.79
C TRP A 83 10.05 15.50 26.49
N VAL A 84 9.40 14.36 26.25
CA VAL A 84 9.64 13.55 25.05
C VAL A 84 8.71 13.87 23.87
N LYS A 85 7.88 14.91 24.02
CA LYS A 85 6.83 15.30 23.06
C LYS A 85 5.88 14.13 22.74
N ALA A 86 5.50 13.37 23.77
CA ALA A 86 4.48 12.34 23.64
C ALA A 86 3.12 12.99 23.34
N GLY A 87 2.33 12.34 22.48
CA GLY A 87 1.05 12.85 22.01
C GLY A 87 0.09 11.70 21.77
N ASP A 88 -1.14 12.01 21.38
CA ASP A 88 -2.20 11.01 21.32
C ASP A 88 -3.13 11.26 20.13
N VAL A 89 -3.93 10.26 19.79
CA VAL A 89 -5.08 10.38 18.88
C VAL A 89 -6.34 10.15 19.71
N ARG A 90 -7.27 11.10 19.67
CA ARG A 90 -8.46 11.11 20.54
C ARG A 90 -9.77 11.16 19.77
N SER A 91 -9.85 11.98 18.73
CA SER A 91 -11.06 12.22 17.94
C SER A 91 -10.99 11.55 16.56
N GLU A 92 -12.10 11.53 15.82
CA GLU A 92 -12.07 11.15 14.40
C GLU A 92 -11.31 12.16 13.55
N GLU A 93 -11.34 13.45 13.91
CA GLU A 93 -10.55 14.50 13.27
C GLU A 93 -9.04 14.23 13.37
N ASP A 94 -8.56 13.70 14.49
CA ASP A 94 -7.15 13.30 14.64
C ASP A 94 -6.78 12.16 13.68
N LEU A 95 -7.69 11.21 13.48
CA LEU A 95 -7.49 10.09 12.57
C LEU A 95 -7.52 10.54 11.11
N GLU A 96 -8.41 11.48 10.79
CA GLU A 96 -8.51 12.08 9.46
C GLU A 96 -7.25 12.88 9.11
N LYS A 97 -6.74 13.69 10.04
CA LYS A 97 -5.43 14.37 9.88
C LYS A 97 -4.29 13.36 9.67
N LEU A 98 -4.28 12.26 10.44
CA LEU A 98 -3.27 11.23 10.26
C LEU A 98 -3.39 10.57 8.88
N LYS A 99 -4.62 10.31 8.41
CA LYS A 99 -4.92 9.76 7.08
C LYS A 99 -4.34 10.63 5.97
N GLU A 100 -4.60 11.93 6.01
CA GLU A 100 -4.05 12.89 5.05
C GLU A 100 -2.51 12.84 5.00
N ILE A 101 -1.87 12.74 6.16
CA ILE A 101 -0.41 12.68 6.26
C ILE A 101 0.14 11.38 5.67
N VAL A 102 -0.43 10.21 6.00
CA VAL A 102 0.16 8.91 5.63
C VAL A 102 -0.24 8.43 4.24
N PHE A 103 -1.40 8.84 3.74
CA PHE A 103 -1.87 8.56 2.37
C PHE A 103 -1.57 9.70 1.41
N GLY A 104 -1.92 10.94 1.77
CA GLY A 104 -1.83 12.10 0.87
C GLY A 104 -0.41 12.64 0.67
N LYS A 105 0.48 12.49 1.66
CA LYS A 105 1.83 13.07 1.63
C LYS A 105 2.94 12.05 1.40
N CYS A 106 2.65 10.79 1.09
CA CYS A 106 3.65 9.74 0.97
C CYS A 106 3.27 8.70 -0.10
N SER A 107 4.16 8.42 -1.04
CA SER A 107 4.01 7.30 -2.01
C SER A 107 4.57 5.97 -1.49
N ASN A 108 5.16 5.96 -0.29
CA ASN A 108 5.84 4.78 0.28
C ASN A 108 7.05 4.26 -0.54
N CYS A 109 7.66 5.10 -1.40
CA CYS A 109 8.80 4.76 -2.28
C CYS A 109 10.12 4.34 -1.59
N ARG A 110 10.17 4.29 -0.25
CA ARG A 110 11.33 3.90 0.59
C ARG A 110 12.63 4.70 0.43
N ARG A 111 12.74 5.72 -0.43
CA ARG A 111 13.95 6.58 -0.55
C ARG A 111 14.44 7.12 0.80
N CYS A 112 13.52 7.54 1.67
CA CYS A 112 13.85 8.01 3.01
C CYS A 112 14.36 6.92 3.95
N SER A 113 13.90 5.67 3.80
CA SER A 113 14.39 4.52 4.57
C SER A 113 15.81 4.15 4.14
N ILE A 114 16.04 4.06 2.82
CA ILE A 114 17.35 3.68 2.25
C ILE A 114 18.43 4.69 2.64
N ASN A 115 18.11 5.99 2.61
CA ASN A 115 19.06 7.06 2.89
C ASN A 115 19.19 7.42 4.39
N CYS A 116 18.54 6.68 5.31
CA CYS A 116 18.63 6.98 6.73
C CYS A 116 19.92 6.39 7.34
N PRO A 117 20.83 7.22 7.90
CA PRO A 117 22.08 6.71 8.49
C PRO A 117 21.85 5.94 9.79
N MET A 118 20.69 6.17 10.44
CA MET A 118 20.29 5.49 11.68
C MET A 118 19.52 4.20 11.43
N GLY A 119 19.30 3.81 10.17
CA GLY A 119 18.52 2.62 9.82
C GLY A 119 17.02 2.73 10.13
N VAL A 120 16.47 3.95 10.22
CA VAL A 120 15.02 4.14 10.44
C VAL A 120 14.25 3.73 9.19
N ASP A 121 13.37 2.72 9.31
CA ASP A 121 12.50 2.34 8.20
C ASP A 121 11.20 3.16 8.19
N PHE A 122 11.29 4.37 7.63
CA PHE A 122 10.17 5.29 7.46
C PHE A 122 9.01 4.71 6.66
N ALA A 123 9.28 3.91 5.62
CA ALA A 123 8.25 3.29 4.80
C ALA A 123 7.46 2.23 5.60
N THR A 124 8.14 1.42 6.42
CA THR A 124 7.46 0.47 7.32
C THR A 124 6.64 1.20 8.37
N LEU A 125 7.16 2.29 8.96
CA LEU A 125 6.39 3.13 9.89
C LEU A 125 5.12 3.70 9.24
N ASN A 126 5.24 4.20 8.00
CA ASN A 126 4.13 4.75 7.25
C ASN A 126 3.10 3.67 6.87
N ARG A 127 3.56 2.50 6.41
CA ARG A 127 2.67 1.36 6.12
C ARG A 127 1.91 0.91 7.36
N VAL A 128 2.58 0.78 8.51
CA VAL A 128 1.91 0.41 9.78
C VAL A 128 0.85 1.45 10.13
N ALA A 129 1.15 2.74 9.99
CA ALA A 129 0.18 3.80 10.21
C ALA A 129 -1.06 3.69 9.32
N ARG A 130 -0.86 3.43 8.02
CA ARG A 130 -1.97 3.15 7.10
C ARG A 130 -2.79 1.96 7.56
N GLY A 131 -2.14 0.83 7.87
CA GLY A 131 -2.82 -0.37 8.36
C GLY A 131 -3.62 -0.15 9.64
N LEU A 132 -3.10 0.67 10.57
CA LEU A 132 -3.83 1.05 11.78
C LEU A 132 -5.11 1.85 11.46
N LEU A 133 -5.05 2.77 10.51
CA LEU A 133 -6.22 3.56 10.10
C LEU A 133 -7.22 2.72 9.28
N THR A 134 -6.72 1.95 8.30
CA THR A 134 -7.51 1.02 7.47
C THR A 134 -8.31 0.06 8.33
N SER A 135 -7.69 -0.45 9.41
CA SER A 135 -8.32 -1.38 10.34
C SER A 135 -9.51 -0.85 11.14
N VAL A 136 -9.73 0.46 11.13
CA VAL A 136 -10.88 1.13 11.75
C VAL A 136 -11.73 1.88 10.72
N GLY A 137 -11.56 1.55 9.43
CA GLY A 137 -12.32 2.12 8.32
C GLY A 137 -11.92 3.55 7.95
N VAL A 138 -10.71 3.99 8.30
CA VAL A 138 -10.21 5.33 7.96
C VAL A 138 -9.17 5.22 6.83
N MET A 139 -9.59 5.49 5.60
CA MET A 139 -8.73 5.49 4.42
C MET A 139 -9.35 6.39 3.32
N PRO A 140 -8.58 6.81 2.29
CA PRO A 140 -9.16 7.55 1.16
C PRO A 140 -10.25 6.73 0.47
N GLU A 141 -11.31 7.39 -0.01
CA GLU A 141 -12.46 6.72 -0.64
C GLU A 141 -12.04 5.81 -1.80
N GLY A 142 -11.19 6.30 -2.70
CA GLY A 142 -10.67 5.49 -3.80
C GLY A 142 -9.95 4.23 -3.34
N VAL A 143 -9.23 4.27 -2.21
CA VAL A 143 -8.57 3.10 -1.61
C VAL A 143 -9.59 2.14 -1.01
N ALA A 144 -10.66 2.66 -0.40
CA ALA A 144 -11.72 1.84 0.17
C ALA A 144 -12.48 1.05 -0.91
N VAL A 145 -12.83 1.71 -2.02
CA VAL A 145 -13.55 1.08 -3.14
C VAL A 145 -12.72 -0.04 -3.77
N VAL A 146 -11.48 0.23 -4.16
CA VAL A 146 -10.62 -0.79 -4.78
C VAL A 146 -10.27 -1.93 -3.81
N SER A 147 -10.12 -1.64 -2.51
CA SER A 147 -9.88 -2.69 -1.50
C SER A 147 -11.10 -3.59 -1.34
N LYS A 148 -12.31 -3.03 -1.42
CA LYS A 148 -13.56 -3.80 -1.42
C LYS A 148 -13.62 -4.71 -2.66
N ASP A 149 -13.34 -4.18 -3.84
CA ASP A 149 -13.36 -4.97 -5.08
C ASP A 149 -12.33 -6.11 -5.04
N GLN A 150 -11.13 -5.87 -4.49
CA GLN A 150 -10.15 -6.95 -4.26
C GLN A 150 -10.63 -7.99 -3.24
N TRP A 151 -11.32 -7.60 -2.17
CA TRP A 151 -11.90 -8.53 -1.20
C TRP A 151 -13.03 -9.39 -1.80
N GLU A 152 -13.90 -8.80 -2.62
CA GLU A 152 -15.11 -9.46 -3.12
C GLU A 152 -14.86 -10.24 -4.41
N ILE A 153 -14.10 -9.68 -5.36
CA ILE A 153 -13.93 -10.19 -6.72
C ILE A 153 -12.51 -10.74 -6.96
N GLY A 154 -11.52 -10.28 -6.19
CA GLY A 154 -10.12 -10.71 -6.33
C GLY A 154 -9.29 -9.84 -7.27
N ASN A 155 -9.84 -8.75 -7.81
CA ASN A 155 -9.07 -7.74 -8.55
C ASN A 155 -9.54 -6.31 -8.27
N GLN A 156 -8.63 -5.33 -8.42
CA GLN A 156 -8.88 -3.94 -8.01
C GLN A 156 -9.94 -3.19 -8.83
N MET A 157 -10.31 -3.72 -10.00
CA MET A 157 -11.24 -3.05 -10.93
C MET A 157 -12.60 -3.77 -10.99
N GLY A 158 -12.82 -4.81 -10.18
CA GLY A 158 -14.07 -5.58 -10.17
C GLY A 158 -14.38 -6.26 -11.50
N VAL A 159 -13.37 -6.67 -12.26
CA VAL A 159 -13.54 -7.43 -13.52
C VAL A 159 -14.00 -8.84 -13.17
N LEU A 160 -15.13 -9.28 -13.73
CA LEU A 160 -15.60 -10.64 -13.49
C LEU A 160 -14.77 -11.64 -14.30
N LYS A 161 -14.63 -12.87 -13.77
CA LYS A 161 -13.88 -13.93 -14.45
C LYS A 161 -14.37 -14.21 -15.89
N PRO A 162 -15.68 -14.25 -16.18
CA PRO A 162 -16.16 -14.42 -17.56
C PRO A 162 -15.69 -13.29 -18.49
N ASP A 163 -15.84 -12.03 -18.06
CA ASP A 163 -15.44 -10.86 -18.86
C ASP A 163 -13.93 -10.88 -19.19
N TYR A 164 -13.12 -11.30 -18.21
CA TYR A 164 -11.68 -11.49 -18.39
C TYR A 164 -11.37 -12.56 -19.44
N LEU A 165 -11.97 -13.74 -19.33
CA LEU A 165 -11.73 -14.86 -20.24
C LEU A 165 -12.22 -14.55 -21.66
N GLU A 166 -13.40 -13.92 -21.80
CA GLU A 166 -13.95 -13.50 -23.09
C GLU A 166 -13.04 -12.47 -23.78
N THR A 167 -12.50 -11.52 -23.01
CA THR A 167 -11.54 -10.55 -23.55
C THR A 167 -10.28 -11.24 -24.07
N LEU A 168 -9.74 -12.21 -23.32
CA LEU A 168 -8.54 -12.94 -23.73
C LEU A 168 -8.78 -13.84 -24.94
N GLU A 169 -9.95 -14.47 -25.03
CA GLU A 169 -10.34 -15.28 -26.19
C GLU A 169 -10.42 -14.40 -27.45
N TRP A 170 -11.09 -13.25 -27.37
CA TRP A 170 -11.16 -12.29 -28.47
C TRP A 170 -9.75 -11.83 -28.92
N LEU A 171 -8.89 -11.46 -27.97
CA LEU A 171 -7.52 -11.06 -28.28
C LEU A 171 -6.69 -12.21 -28.88
N SER A 172 -6.94 -13.44 -28.44
CA SER A 172 -6.27 -14.62 -28.96
C SER A 172 -6.68 -14.91 -30.41
N ASP A 173 -7.94 -14.71 -30.75
CA ASP A 173 -8.42 -14.90 -32.12
C ASP A 173 -7.90 -13.79 -33.05
N GLU A 174 -7.78 -12.55 -32.58
CA GLU A 174 -7.13 -11.48 -33.34
C GLU A 174 -5.66 -11.82 -33.64
N LEU A 175 -4.94 -12.37 -32.66
CA LEU A 175 -3.54 -12.75 -32.80
C LEU A 175 -3.35 -13.89 -33.81
N GLU A 176 -4.19 -14.93 -33.75
CA GLU A 176 -4.17 -16.04 -34.72
C GLU A 176 -4.44 -15.54 -36.13
N ASN A 177 -5.42 -14.65 -36.30
CA ASN A 177 -5.75 -14.05 -37.59
C ASN A 177 -4.65 -13.12 -38.10
N GLU A 178 -3.95 -12.38 -37.23
CA GLU A 178 -2.85 -11.50 -37.62
C GLU A 178 -1.66 -12.29 -38.20
N PHE A 179 -1.27 -13.38 -37.55
CA PHE A 179 -0.13 -14.19 -37.97
C PHE A 179 -0.48 -15.34 -38.92
N GLN A 180 -1.78 -15.63 -39.11
CA GLN A 180 -2.26 -16.78 -39.87
C GLN A 180 -1.66 -18.10 -39.35
N ASP A 181 -1.47 -18.20 -38.03
CA ASP A 181 -0.91 -19.36 -37.34
C ASP A 181 -1.75 -19.72 -36.12
N PRO A 182 -2.34 -20.93 -36.06
CA PRO A 182 -3.09 -21.41 -34.89
C PRO A 182 -2.31 -21.45 -33.58
N ALA A 183 -0.97 -21.44 -33.63
CA ALA A 183 -0.10 -21.36 -32.47
C ALA A 183 0.02 -19.94 -31.90
N ALA A 184 -0.34 -18.90 -32.68
CA ALA A 184 -0.33 -17.50 -32.25
C ALA A 184 -1.57 -17.19 -31.39
N ARG A 185 -1.65 -17.83 -30.22
CA ARG A 185 -2.74 -17.68 -29.25
C ARG A 185 -2.24 -17.20 -27.89
N ILE A 186 -3.15 -16.72 -27.04
CA ILE A 186 -2.87 -16.42 -25.64
C ILE A 186 -3.12 -17.69 -24.81
N PRO A 187 -2.07 -18.36 -24.29
CA PRO A 187 -2.21 -19.59 -23.52
C PRO A 187 -2.74 -19.33 -22.11
N LEU A 188 -3.89 -19.95 -21.78
CA LEU A 188 -4.52 -19.89 -20.46
C LEU A 188 -4.24 -21.15 -19.64
N ASP A 189 -3.82 -20.97 -18.38
CA ASP A 189 -3.55 -22.03 -17.40
C ASP A 189 -2.65 -23.18 -17.94
N LYS A 190 -1.77 -22.87 -18.89
CA LYS A 190 -0.86 -23.82 -19.51
C LYS A 190 0.13 -24.31 -18.47
N LYS A 191 0.17 -25.63 -18.27
CA LYS A 191 1.14 -26.28 -17.39
C LYS A 191 2.53 -26.26 -18.01
N ASP A 192 3.53 -26.32 -17.14
CA ASP A 192 4.95 -26.34 -17.51
C ASP A 192 5.36 -25.14 -18.37
N ALA A 193 4.73 -23.98 -18.17
CA ALA A 193 5.15 -22.70 -18.73
C ALA A 193 6.34 -22.12 -17.94
N ASP A 194 7.30 -21.53 -18.65
CA ASP A 194 8.48 -20.87 -18.08
C ASP A 194 8.15 -19.44 -17.58
N VAL A 195 7.11 -18.82 -18.15
CA VAL A 195 6.67 -17.46 -17.82
C VAL A 195 5.18 -17.43 -17.50
N VAL A 196 4.82 -16.83 -16.37
CA VAL A 196 3.43 -16.46 -16.05
C VAL A 196 3.30 -14.94 -16.22
N TYR A 197 2.42 -14.52 -17.12
CA TYR A 197 2.13 -13.12 -17.38
C TYR A 197 0.92 -12.66 -16.57
N ALA A 198 1.16 -11.73 -15.65
CA ALA A 198 0.15 -11.05 -14.85
C ALA A 198 0.09 -9.57 -15.26
N ILE A 199 -1.07 -8.96 -15.11
CA ILE A 199 -1.37 -7.65 -15.70
C ILE A 199 -2.04 -6.72 -14.71
N ASN A 200 -2.02 -5.43 -15.03
CA ASN A 200 -2.87 -4.50 -14.32
C ASN A 200 -4.32 -4.70 -14.80
N PRO A 201 -5.32 -4.80 -13.91
CA PRO A 201 -6.74 -4.90 -14.30
C PRO A 201 -7.25 -3.75 -15.17
N ARG A 202 -6.54 -2.62 -15.21
CA ARG A 202 -6.79 -1.56 -16.16
C ARG A 202 -6.65 -2.01 -17.61
N GLU A 203 -5.74 -2.93 -17.90
CA GLU A 203 -5.47 -3.45 -19.25
C GLU A 203 -6.72 -4.18 -19.77
N ILE A 204 -7.28 -5.12 -19.00
CA ILE A 204 -8.52 -5.80 -19.41
C ILE A 204 -9.70 -4.85 -19.48
N LYS A 205 -9.86 -3.96 -18.49
CA LYS A 205 -11.07 -3.14 -18.40
C LYS A 205 -11.12 -1.97 -19.38
N TYR A 206 -9.96 -1.41 -19.75
CA TYR A 206 -9.90 -0.17 -20.53
C TYR A 206 -8.88 -0.16 -21.67
N ASP A 207 -7.82 -0.97 -21.62
CA ASP A 207 -6.75 -0.92 -22.64
C ASP A 207 -6.17 -2.31 -22.99
N PRO A 208 -6.97 -3.19 -23.62
CA PRO A 208 -6.57 -4.58 -23.87
C PRO A 208 -5.44 -4.72 -24.89
N ARG A 209 -5.13 -3.66 -25.65
CA ARG A 209 -4.08 -3.64 -26.68
C ARG A 209 -2.70 -3.99 -26.13
N THR A 210 -2.44 -3.57 -24.88
CA THR A 210 -1.19 -3.88 -24.17
C THR A 210 -0.97 -5.38 -23.98
N ILE A 211 -2.05 -6.15 -23.81
CA ILE A 211 -2.02 -7.61 -23.72
C ILE A 211 -1.71 -8.21 -25.09
N SER A 212 -2.33 -7.70 -26.16
CA SER A 212 -2.03 -8.12 -27.54
C SER A 212 -0.56 -7.88 -27.88
N ASP A 213 -0.02 -6.71 -27.51
CA ASP A 213 1.39 -6.38 -27.77
C ASP A 213 2.34 -7.32 -27.03
N ALA A 214 2.05 -7.66 -25.77
CA ALA A 214 2.80 -8.67 -25.03
C ALA A 214 2.69 -10.05 -25.70
N ALA A 215 1.50 -10.45 -26.12
CA ALA A 215 1.27 -11.74 -26.79
C ALA A 215 2.02 -11.85 -28.12
N ARG A 216 2.08 -10.78 -28.92
CA ARG A 216 2.91 -10.68 -30.14
C ARG A 216 4.38 -10.93 -29.82
N ILE A 217 4.90 -10.30 -28.77
CA ILE A 217 6.30 -10.45 -28.35
C ILE A 217 6.58 -11.90 -27.95
N PHE A 218 5.76 -12.49 -27.08
CA PHE A 218 5.96 -13.85 -26.64
C PHE A 218 5.89 -14.86 -27.78
N TYR A 219 4.92 -14.69 -28.70
CA TYR A 219 4.78 -15.54 -29.87
C TYR A 219 6.00 -15.45 -30.79
N LEU A 220 6.42 -14.24 -31.18
CA LEU A 220 7.58 -14.04 -32.06
C LEU A 220 8.89 -14.50 -31.45
N ALA A 221 9.01 -14.44 -30.13
CA ALA A 221 10.16 -14.95 -29.39
C ALA A 221 10.12 -16.48 -29.19
N GLY A 222 8.99 -17.15 -29.49
CA GLY A 222 8.81 -18.58 -29.24
C GLY A 222 8.77 -18.94 -27.75
N GLU A 223 8.37 -17.99 -26.90
CA GLU A 223 8.39 -18.15 -25.45
C GLU A 223 7.31 -19.13 -24.98
N ASN A 224 7.65 -19.90 -23.95
CA ASN A 224 6.72 -20.82 -23.32
C ASN A 224 6.04 -20.11 -22.14
N TRP A 225 4.95 -19.42 -22.42
CA TRP A 225 4.28 -18.55 -21.44
C TRP A 225 2.83 -18.97 -21.15
N THR A 226 2.21 -18.37 -20.13
CA THR A 226 0.79 -18.50 -19.81
C THR A 226 0.24 -17.30 -19.05
N MET A 227 -1.06 -17.05 -19.17
CA MET A 227 -1.82 -16.23 -18.23
C MET A 227 -2.70 -17.13 -17.35
N GLY A 228 -2.87 -16.75 -16.09
CA GLY A 228 -3.77 -17.47 -15.17
C GLY A 228 -5.23 -17.09 -15.40
N SER A 229 -6.16 -18.06 -15.25
CA SER A 229 -7.59 -17.74 -15.16
C SER A 229 -7.98 -17.09 -13.83
N GLU A 230 -7.09 -17.16 -12.83
CA GLU A 230 -7.17 -16.56 -11.50
C GLU A 230 -5.79 -15.99 -11.12
N GLY A 231 -5.73 -15.09 -10.12
CA GLY A 231 -4.46 -14.52 -9.64
C GLY A 231 -3.71 -13.66 -10.67
N TRP A 232 -4.42 -13.16 -11.69
CA TRP A 232 -3.80 -12.41 -12.80
C TRP A 232 -3.61 -10.91 -12.48
N ASP A 233 -4.26 -10.38 -11.45
CA ASP A 233 -4.14 -8.98 -11.01
C ASP A 233 -2.79 -8.75 -10.30
N MET A 234 -1.88 -8.03 -10.95
CA MET A 234 -0.56 -7.71 -10.35
C MET A 234 -0.58 -6.57 -9.33
N THR A 235 -1.74 -5.97 -9.05
CA THR A 235 -1.88 -4.87 -8.09
C THR A 235 -2.21 -5.39 -6.70
N ASN A 236 -1.66 -4.75 -5.66
CA ASN A 236 -1.92 -5.16 -4.27
C ASN A 236 -2.30 -3.95 -3.42
N PHE A 237 -3.60 -3.62 -3.36
CA PHE A 237 -4.08 -2.51 -2.55
C PHE A 237 -4.10 -2.82 -1.06
N GLY A 238 -4.16 -4.10 -0.66
CA GLY A 238 -3.90 -4.49 0.72
C GLY A 238 -2.49 -4.07 1.18
N LEU A 239 -1.49 -4.31 0.32
CA LEU A 239 -0.12 -3.88 0.56
C LEU A 239 -0.02 -2.35 0.64
N PHE A 240 -0.72 -1.63 -0.25
CA PHE A 240 -0.71 -0.17 -0.25
C PHE A 240 -1.42 0.45 0.96
N SER A 241 -2.57 -0.10 1.36
CA SER A 241 -3.41 0.35 2.47
C SER A 241 -2.91 -0.11 3.84
N GLY A 242 -1.94 -1.05 3.86
CA GLY A 242 -1.41 -1.64 5.09
C GLY A 242 -2.34 -2.69 5.72
N ASP A 243 -3.32 -3.18 4.98
CA ASP A 243 -4.13 -4.34 5.34
C ASP A 243 -3.38 -5.62 4.97
N ASP A 244 -2.76 -6.24 5.97
CA ASP A 244 -1.94 -7.44 5.79
C ASP A 244 -2.80 -8.68 5.43
N GLU A 245 -4.07 -8.72 5.84
CA GLU A 245 -4.98 -9.83 5.53
C GLU A 245 -5.39 -9.78 4.05
N LEU A 246 -5.78 -8.59 3.56
CA LEU A 246 -6.04 -8.40 2.14
C LEU A 246 -4.78 -8.64 1.31
N ALA A 247 -3.64 -8.12 1.76
CA ALA A 247 -2.39 -8.24 1.02
C ALA A 247 -1.95 -9.70 0.82
N ALA A 248 -2.24 -10.57 1.78
CA ALA A 248 -1.92 -12.00 1.71
C ALA A 248 -2.91 -12.81 0.86
N ARG A 249 -4.11 -12.25 0.60
CA ARG A 249 -5.15 -12.90 -0.19
C ARG A 249 -5.03 -12.58 -1.69
N VAL A 250 -4.48 -11.42 -2.01
CA VAL A 250 -4.16 -11.01 -3.37
C VAL A 250 -2.83 -11.64 -3.76
N VAL A 251 -2.91 -12.82 -4.37
CA VAL A 251 -1.79 -13.57 -4.98
C VAL A 251 -2.27 -14.13 -6.31
#